data_AF-A0A170W977-F1
#
_entry.id   AF-A0A170W977-F1
#
_cell.length_a   1.000
_cell.length_b   1.000
_cell.length_c   1.000
_cell.angle_alpha   90.00
_cell.angle_beta   90.00
_cell.angle_gamma   90.00
#
_symmetry.space_group_name_H-M   'P 1'
#
loop_
_entity.id
_entity.type
_entity.pdbx_description
1 polymer ?
#
loop_
_entity_poly.entity_id
_entity_poly.type
_entity_poly.pdbx_seq_one_letter_code
_entity_poly.pdbx_strand_id
1 'polypeptide(L)'
;MCKIYRFLQINRELNILMDNGRNGKLMPSDMSKGTISISNIGAIGGTYAVPLINPPEVCILAIGKIRSVLQLNEENKVVNSHVCYLSWTADHRIIDGATMARFSNMFKQYIENPHLLILDL
;
A
#
# COMPACT_ATOMS: atom_id res chain seq x y z
N MET A 1 -4.16 -7.22 -12.45
CA MET A 1 -3.31 -6.59 -13.48
C MET A 1 -1.83 -6.61 -13.10
N CYS A 2 -1.41 -6.09 -11.94
CA CYS A 2 0.02 -6.02 -11.56
C CYS A 2 0.76 -7.36 -11.43
N LYS A 3 0.05 -8.49 -11.25
CA LYS A 3 0.67 -9.84 -11.11
C LYS A 3 1.56 -10.27 -12.30
N ILE A 4 1.37 -9.69 -13.48
CA ILE A 4 2.13 -10.05 -14.70
C ILE A 4 3.32 -9.08 -14.89
N TYR A 5 3.35 -7.97 -14.15
CA TYR A 5 4.39 -6.97 -14.27
C TYR A 5 5.55 -7.22 -13.30
N ARG A 6 6.77 -7.02 -13.81
CA ARG A 6 7.96 -6.94 -12.97
C ARG A 6 7.99 -5.59 -12.26
N PHE A 7 8.71 -5.51 -11.15
CA PHE A 7 8.88 -4.28 -10.36
C PHE A 7 9.23 -3.04 -11.21
N LEU A 8 10.20 -3.17 -12.13
CA LEU A 8 10.62 -2.08 -13.00
C LEU A 8 9.52 -1.61 -13.97
N GLN A 9 8.66 -2.52 -14.41
CA GLN A 9 7.54 -2.19 -15.27
C GLN A 9 6.46 -1.44 -14.49
N ILE A 10 6.16 -1.88 -13.27
CA ILE A 10 5.24 -1.16 -12.37
C ILE A 10 5.72 0.28 -12.15
N ASN A 11 7.01 0.47 -11.85
CA ASN A 11 7.58 1.81 -11.65
C ASN A 11 7.46 2.68 -12.91
N ARG A 12 7.68 2.10 -14.11
CA ARG A 12 7.55 2.83 -15.37
C ARG A 12 6.10 3.29 -15.60
N GLU A 13 5.13 2.38 -15.48
CA GLU A 13 3.71 2.71 -15.65
C GLU A 13 3.24 3.75 -14.63
N LEU A 14 3.69 3.64 -13.38
CA LEU A 14 3.38 4.60 -12.33
C LEU A 14 3.88 6.01 -12.67
N ASN A 15 5.10 6.15 -13.18
CA ASN A 15 5.65 7.45 -13.59
C ASN A 15 4.87 8.05 -14.77
N ILE A 16 4.50 7.23 -15.75
CA ILE A 16 3.67 7.67 -16.88
C ILE A 16 2.32 8.20 -16.39
N LEU A 17 1.64 7.47 -15.49
CA LEU A 17 0.36 7.88 -14.92
C LEU A 17 0.49 9.15 -14.07
N MET A 18 1.57 9.29 -13.29
CA MET A 18 1.84 10.51 -12.53
C MET A 18 2.03 11.74 -13.42
N ASP A 19 2.80 11.61 -14.49
CA ASP A 19 3.03 12.71 -15.43
C ASP A 19 1.76 13.08 -16.19
N ASN A 20 0.97 12.08 -16.62
CA ASN A 20 -0.33 12.33 -17.22
C ASN A 20 -1.29 13.01 -16.24
N GLY A 21 -1.32 12.58 -14.98
CA GLY A 21 -2.14 13.20 -13.93
C GLY A 21 -1.79 14.67 -13.69
N ARG A 22 -0.51 14.99 -13.58
CA ARG A 22 -0.04 16.38 -13.40
C ARG A 22 -0.38 17.29 -14.58
N ASN A 23 -0.36 16.74 -15.79
CA ASN A 23 -0.63 17.48 -17.01
C ASN A 23 -2.11 17.44 -17.44
N GLY A 24 -3.01 16.83 -16.65
CA GLY A 24 -4.42 16.68 -17.00
C GLY A 24 -4.68 15.79 -18.22
N LYS A 25 -3.77 14.87 -18.52
CA LYS A 25 -3.80 13.95 -19.68
C LYS A 25 -4.26 12.54 -19.33
N LEU A 26 -4.82 12.31 -18.15
CA LEU A 26 -5.40 11.02 -17.79
C LEU A 26 -6.63 10.74 -18.65
N MET A 27 -6.66 9.56 -19.24
CA MET A 27 -7.80 9.08 -20.00
C MET A 27 -8.77 8.33 -19.08
N PRO A 28 -10.08 8.27 -19.40
CA PRO A 28 -11.04 7.48 -18.63
C PRO A 28 -10.62 6.01 -18.49
N SER A 29 -9.91 5.45 -19.48
CA SER A 29 -9.33 4.11 -19.42
C SER A 29 -8.36 3.94 -18.25
N ASP A 30 -7.57 4.96 -17.93
CA ASP A 30 -6.52 4.94 -16.91
C ASP A 30 -7.09 4.92 -15.48
N MET A 31 -8.33 5.42 -15.34
CA MET A 31 -9.06 5.50 -14.07
C MET A 31 -10.13 4.40 -13.93
N SER A 32 -10.25 3.52 -14.92
CA SER A 32 -11.26 2.47 -14.97
C SER A 32 -10.70 1.10 -14.60
N LYS A 33 -11.58 0.16 -14.23
CA LYS A 33 -11.23 -1.26 -13.99
C LYS A 33 -10.22 -1.50 -12.85
N GLY A 34 -10.14 -0.56 -11.89
CA GLY A 34 -9.44 -0.79 -10.63
C GLY A 34 -10.00 -2.00 -9.88
N THR A 35 -9.14 -2.75 -9.21
CA THR A 35 -9.52 -3.91 -8.39
C THR A 35 -9.21 -3.72 -6.91
N ILE A 36 -8.31 -2.79 -6.61
CA ILE A 36 -7.87 -2.39 -5.27
C ILE A 36 -7.16 -1.04 -5.39
N SER A 37 -7.40 -0.16 -4.41
CA SER A 37 -6.79 1.16 -4.36
C SER A 37 -5.73 1.26 -3.26
N ILE A 38 -4.68 2.02 -3.53
CA ILE A 38 -3.66 2.42 -2.55
C ILE A 38 -3.57 3.94 -2.52
N SER A 39 -3.73 4.53 -1.35
CA SER A 39 -3.64 5.97 -1.10
C SER A 39 -2.43 6.28 -0.24
N ASN A 40 -1.39 6.88 -0.83
CA ASN A 40 -0.20 7.29 -0.10
C ASN A 40 -0.36 8.71 0.46
N ILE A 41 -1.12 8.84 1.55
CA ILE A 41 -1.25 10.13 2.25
C ILE A 41 0.07 10.58 2.89
N GLY A 42 0.96 9.63 3.19
CA GLY A 42 2.26 9.86 3.81
C GLY A 42 3.21 10.75 3.01
N ALA A 43 2.97 10.91 1.70
CA ALA A 43 3.65 11.89 0.86
C ALA A 43 3.41 13.34 1.33
N ILE A 44 2.26 13.62 1.94
CA ILE A 44 1.93 14.91 2.54
C ILE A 44 2.15 14.84 4.06
N GLY A 45 1.58 13.83 4.73
CA GLY A 45 1.65 13.67 6.17
C GLY A 45 0.66 12.63 6.72
N GLY A 46 0.45 12.68 8.04
CA GLY A 46 -0.49 11.78 8.72
C GLY A 46 0.11 10.43 9.14
N THR A 47 -0.57 9.77 10.07
CA THR A 47 -0.22 8.43 10.58
C THR A 47 -1.28 7.44 10.15
N TYR A 48 -2.47 7.54 10.71
CA TYR A 48 -3.63 6.72 10.38
C TYR A 48 -4.62 7.50 9.52
N ALA A 49 -5.42 6.77 8.76
CA ALA A 49 -6.56 7.32 8.03
C ALA A 49 -7.69 6.32 7.96
N VAL A 50 -8.90 6.82 7.67
CA VAL A 50 -10.05 5.97 7.34
C VAL A 50 -10.37 6.22 5.86
N PRO A 51 -9.67 5.54 4.93
CA PRO A 51 -9.91 5.74 3.51
C PRO A 51 -11.30 5.24 3.12
N LEU A 52 -11.97 5.96 2.22
CA LEU A 52 -13.23 5.53 1.64
C LEU A 52 -12.96 4.60 0.45
N ILE A 53 -13.63 3.44 0.44
CA ILE A 53 -13.56 2.49 -0.68
C ILE A 53 -14.08 3.17 -1.95
N ASN A 54 -13.41 2.98 -3.08
CA ASN A 54 -13.86 3.45 -4.39
C ASN A 54 -14.67 2.34 -5.09
N PRO A 55 -16.01 2.40 -5.14
CA PRO A 55 -16.81 1.35 -5.77
C PRO A 55 -16.45 1.20 -7.26
N PRO A 56 -16.44 -0.02 -7.83
CA PRO A 56 -16.93 -1.28 -7.26
C PRO A 56 -15.88 -2.09 -6.48
N GLU A 57 -14.74 -1.49 -6.10
CA GLU A 57 -13.75 -2.16 -5.26
C GLU A 57 -14.30 -2.47 -3.87
N VAL A 58 -13.61 -3.34 -3.15
CA VAL A 58 -14.06 -3.85 -1.84
C VAL A 58 -13.02 -3.65 -0.74
N CYS A 59 -11.86 -3.10 -1.08
CA CYS A 59 -10.77 -2.86 -0.16
C CYS A 59 -9.90 -1.69 -0.66
N ILE A 60 -9.42 -0.88 0.28
CA ILE A 60 -8.47 0.21 0.02
C ILE A 60 -7.43 0.26 1.15
N LEU A 61 -6.19 0.56 0.78
CA LEU A 61 -5.08 0.83 1.70
C LEU A 61 -4.79 2.33 1.76
N ALA A 62 -4.63 2.89 2.96
CA ALA A 62 -3.94 4.16 3.16
C ALA A 62 -2.58 3.94 3.83
N ILE A 63 -1.54 4.57 3.28
CA ILE A 63 -0.16 4.51 3.79
C ILE A 63 0.18 5.85 4.45
N GLY A 64 0.47 5.82 5.75
CA GLY A 64 0.91 6.98 6.53
C GLY A 64 2.38 7.34 6.30
N LYS A 65 2.78 8.51 6.80
CA LYS A 65 4.15 9.01 6.67
C LYS A 65 5.15 8.11 7.39
N ILE A 66 6.25 7.77 6.71
CA ILE A 66 7.38 7.08 7.33
C ILE A 66 8.04 8.04 8.32
N ARG A 67 8.25 7.57 9.56
CA ARG A 67 8.90 8.32 10.62
C ARG A 67 9.93 7.48 11.36
N SER A 68 10.97 8.15 11.83
CA SER A 68 11.94 7.58 12.76
C SER A 68 11.32 7.55 14.16
N VAL A 69 11.36 6.39 14.81
CA VAL A 69 10.90 6.16 16.19
C VAL A 69 11.94 5.35 16.94
N LEU A 70 11.96 5.49 18.26
CA LEU A 70 12.71 4.58 19.13
C LEU A 70 11.81 3.40 19.47
N GLN A 71 12.31 2.18 19.27
CA GLN A 71 11.64 0.94 19.64
C GLN A 71 12.64 -0.06 20.22
N LEU A 72 12.13 -1.09 20.88
CA LEU A 72 12.96 -2.20 21.34
C LEU A 72 13.15 -3.19 20.20
N ASN A 73 14.39 -3.62 19.97
CA ASN A 73 14.66 -4.78 19.13
C ASN A 73 14.39 -6.09 19.89
N GLU A 74 14.62 -7.24 19.23
CA GLU A 74 14.42 -8.57 19.80
C GLU A 74 15.29 -8.84 21.06
N GLU A 75 16.38 -8.10 21.24
CA GLU A 75 17.27 -8.17 22.40
C GLU A 75 16.90 -7.17 23.51
N ASN A 76 15.74 -6.52 23.44
CA ASN A 76 15.29 -5.46 24.36
C ASN A 76 16.22 -4.24 24.42
N LYS A 77 16.95 -3.95 23.35
CA LYS A 77 17.76 -2.73 23.21
C LYS A 77 16.98 -1.65 22.48
N VAL A 78 17.11 -0.41 22.94
CA VAL A 78 16.53 0.75 22.24
C VAL A 78 17.28 0.98 20.94
N VAL A 79 16.55 0.89 19.82
CA VAL A 79 17.06 1.13 18.47
C VAL A 79 16.23 2.19 17.77
N ASN A 80 16.86 2.92 16.86
CA ASN A 80 16.14 3.77 15.92
C ASN A 80 15.54 2.87 14.81
N SER A 81 14.27 3.08 14.48
CA SER A 81 13.57 2.34 13.43
C SER A 81 12.68 3.26 12.60
N HIS A 82 12.56 2.93 11.32
CA HIS A 82 11.65 3.60 10.40
C HIS A 82 10.32 2.85 10.37
N VAL A 83 9.24 3.52 10.77
CA VAL A 83 7.90 2.93 10.82
C VAL A 83 6.94 3.75 9.96
N CYS A 84 6.00 3.05 9.33
CA CYS A 84 4.80 3.65 8.76
C CYS A 84 3.57 2.89 9.27
N TYR A 85 2.40 3.51 9.16
CA TYR A 85 1.14 2.89 9.54
C TYR A 85 0.32 2.60 8.29
N LEU A 86 -0.25 1.40 8.25
CA LEU A 86 -1.10 0.92 7.18
C LEU A 86 -2.53 0.90 7.71
N SER A 87 -3.43 1.66 7.07
CA SER A 87 -4.84 1.70 7.44
C SER A 87 -5.67 1.06 6.33
N TRP A 88 -6.31 -0.07 6.64
CA TRP A 88 -7.14 -0.80 5.70
C TRP A 88 -8.61 -0.50 5.93
N THR A 89 -9.36 -0.24 4.86
CA THR A 89 -10.82 -0.26 4.86
C THR A 89 -11.28 -1.37 3.94
N ALA A 90 -12.19 -2.23 4.42
CA ALA A 90 -12.74 -3.34 3.65
C ALA A 90 -14.27 -3.40 3.78
N ASP A 91 -14.93 -3.89 2.74
CA ASP A 91 -16.37 -4.15 2.77
C ASP A 91 -16.68 -5.39 3.63
N HIS A 92 -17.12 -5.14 4.86
CA HIS A 92 -17.41 -6.20 5.83
C HIS A 92 -18.60 -7.10 5.47
N ARG A 93 -19.38 -6.78 4.42
CA ARG A 93 -20.43 -7.66 3.91
C ARG A 93 -19.86 -8.92 3.27
N ILE A 94 -18.62 -8.87 2.81
CA ILE A 94 -17.97 -9.96 2.07
C ILE A 94 -16.57 -10.31 2.58
N ILE A 95 -15.91 -9.42 3.30
CA ILE A 95 -14.57 -9.66 3.86
C ILE A 95 -14.66 -9.66 5.39
N ASP A 96 -14.25 -10.75 6.03
CA ASP A 96 -14.16 -10.83 7.49
C ASP A 96 -12.85 -10.24 8.04
N GLY A 97 -12.83 -9.96 9.33
CA GLY A 97 -11.68 -9.33 9.99
C GLY A 97 -10.42 -10.21 10.03
N ALA A 98 -10.58 -11.54 10.13
CA ALA A 98 -9.44 -12.46 10.16
C ALA A 98 -8.75 -12.54 8.79
N THR A 99 -9.53 -12.50 7.71
CA THR A 99 -9.04 -12.43 6.33
C THR A 99 -8.22 -11.15 6.12
N MET A 100 -8.71 -9.99 6.57
CA MET A 100 -7.93 -8.75 6.51
C MET A 100 -6.68 -8.76 7.38
N ALA A 101 -6.76 -9.29 8.60
CA ALA A 101 -5.60 -9.39 9.48
C ALA A 101 -4.49 -10.26 8.88
N ARG A 102 -4.84 -11.44 8.34
CA ARG A 102 -3.88 -12.32 7.64
C ARG A 102 -3.27 -11.63 6.42
N PHE A 103 -4.08 -10.97 5.59
CA PHE A 103 -3.60 -10.25 4.42
C PHE A 103 -2.67 -9.10 4.80
N SER A 104 -3.01 -8.30 5.82
CA SER A 104 -2.17 -7.22 6.31
C SER A 104 -0.84 -7.72 6.89
N ASN A 105 -0.84 -8.85 7.59
CA ASN A 105 0.38 -9.46 8.12
C ASN A 105 1.29 -9.99 7.00
N MET A 106 0.72 -10.64 5.99
CA MET A 106 1.46 -11.07 4.80
C MET A 106 2.05 -9.88 4.05
N PHE A 107 1.26 -8.82 3.82
CA PHE A 107 1.74 -7.59 3.19
C PHE A 107 2.88 -6.97 4.00
N LYS A 108 2.72 -6.84 5.32
CA LYS A 108 3.76 -6.37 6.24
C LYS A 108 5.05 -7.19 6.10
N GLN A 109 4.94 -8.52 6.09
CA GLN A 109 6.10 -9.41 6.00
C GLN A 109 6.92 -9.17 4.72
N TYR A 110 6.27 -9.03 3.56
CA TYR A 110 6.97 -8.74 2.30
C TYR A 110 7.64 -7.37 2.28
N ILE A 111 7.05 -6.36 2.92
CA ILE A 111 7.62 -5.01 2.98
C ILE A 111 8.78 -4.92 3.98
N GLU A 112 8.66 -5.57 5.15
CA GLU A 112 9.73 -5.62 6.15
C GLU A 112 10.89 -6.54 5.72
N ASN A 113 10.61 -7.53 4.87
CA ASN A 113 11.59 -8.49 4.36
C ASN A 113 11.54 -8.56 2.82
N PRO A 114 12.03 -7.54 2.09
CA PRO A 114 11.91 -7.48 0.63
C PRO A 114 12.56 -8.65 -0.13
N HIS A 115 13.51 -9.37 0.49
CA HIS A 115 14.11 -10.55 -0.10
C HIS A 115 13.09 -11.68 -0.33
N LEU A 116 12.00 -11.73 0.45
CA LEU A 116 10.92 -12.70 0.27
C LEU A 116 10.17 -12.46 -1.05
N LEU A 117 10.06 -11.21 -1.50
CA LEU A 117 9.46 -10.92 -2.81
C LEU A 117 10.28 -11.54 -3.94
N ILE A 118 11.61 -11.62 -3.81
CA ILE A 118 12.49 -12.18 -4.85
C ILE A 118 12.35 -13.70 -4.92
N LEU A 119 12.16 -14.37 -3.77
CA LEU A 119 12.02 -15.83 -3.71
C LEU A 119 10.71 -16.34 -4.33
N ASP A 120 9.67 -15.52 -4.32
CA ASP A 120 8.34 -15.84 -4.84
C ASP A 120 8.10 -15.32 -6.28
N LEU A 121 9.11 -14.68 -6.91
CA LEU A 121 9.08 -14.14 -8.29
C LEU A 121 9.70 -15.11 -9.30
#